data_AF-A0A9W6WYC7-F1
#
_entry.id   AF-A0A9W6WYC7-F1
#
_cell.length_a   1.000
_cell.length_b   1.000
_cell.length_c   1.000
_cell.angle_alpha   90.00
_cell.angle_beta   90.00
_cell.angle_gamma   90.00
#
_symmetry.space_group_name_H-M   'P 1'
#
loop_
_entity.id
_entity.type
_entity.pdbx_description
1 polymer ?
#
loop_
_entity_poly.entity_id
_entity_poly.type
_entity_poly.pdbx_seq_one_letter_code
_entity_poly.pdbx_strand_id
1 'polypeptide(L)'
;MGKCSARNIALCVVPGGLTPYLQAGDIGIYKSFKDLLYIAINAWKESDKVEYTRFGNPRMPSADTVCGCVFRAWRDTEVATVMNSVEAAGFANEPTDWFIAKHDIYGSKFRERWADESKEDDDTDMLNLSVLDDALDDINLVHE
;
A
#
# COMPACT_ATOMS: atom_id res chain seq x y z
N MET A 1 -2.68 -21.26 -5.92
CA MET A 1 -3.91 -20.44 -5.97
C MET A 1 -4.96 -20.75 -4.90
N GLY A 2 -4.81 -21.78 -4.05
CA GLY A 2 -5.91 -22.21 -3.15
C GLY A 2 -6.25 -21.29 -1.96
N LYS A 3 -5.30 -20.53 -1.40
CA LYS A 3 -5.55 -19.75 -0.17
C LYS A 3 -6.27 -18.42 -0.37
N CYS A 4 -6.12 -17.78 -1.54
CA CYS A 4 -6.75 -16.48 -1.83
C CYS A 4 -8.19 -16.66 -2.29
N SER A 5 -8.44 -17.64 -3.17
CA SER A 5 -9.79 -17.99 -3.63
C SER A 5 -10.68 -18.45 -2.46
N ALA A 6 -10.14 -19.22 -1.51
CA ALA A 6 -10.88 -19.62 -0.30
C ALA A 6 -11.26 -18.45 0.62
N ARG A 7 -10.64 -17.27 0.46
CA ARG A 7 -10.93 -16.05 1.24
C ARG A 7 -11.61 -14.97 0.40
N ASN A 8 -12.12 -15.32 -0.78
CA ASN A 8 -12.72 -14.39 -1.74
C ASN A 8 -11.80 -13.20 -2.10
N ILE A 9 -10.48 -13.43 -2.13
CA ILE A 9 -9.50 -12.40 -2.52
C ILE A 9 -9.19 -12.56 -4.01
N ALA A 10 -9.63 -11.58 -4.80
CA ALA A 10 -9.26 -11.46 -6.20
C ALA A 10 -7.77 -11.11 -6.34
N LEU A 11 -7.12 -11.67 -7.36
CA LEU A 11 -5.72 -11.37 -7.69
C LEU A 11 -5.68 -10.50 -8.93
N CYS A 12 -4.98 -9.37 -8.85
CA CYS A 12 -4.69 -8.50 -9.99
C CYS A 12 -3.23 -8.67 -10.43
N VAL A 13 -3.01 -8.74 -11.75
CA VAL A 13 -1.67 -8.81 -12.33
C VAL A 13 -1.23 -7.40 -12.74
N VAL A 14 -0.11 -6.93 -12.17
CA VAL A 14 0.50 -5.65 -12.55
C VAL A 14 1.63 -5.91 -13.55
N PRO A 15 1.55 -5.39 -14.78
CA PRO A 15 2.64 -5.51 -15.75
C PRO A 15 3.93 -4.85 -15.26
N GLY A 16 5.06 -5.41 -15.69
CA GLY A 16 6.38 -4.84 -15.38
C GLY A 16 6.48 -3.38 -15.81
N GLY A 17 7.05 -2.53 -14.95
CA GLY A 17 7.18 -1.10 -15.20
C GLY A 17 5.95 -0.26 -14.85
N LEU A 18 4.81 -0.88 -14.48
CA LEU A 18 3.60 -0.15 -14.09
C LEU A 18 3.37 -0.06 -12.57
N THR A 19 4.24 -0.67 -11.76
CA THR A 19 4.13 -0.61 -10.30
C THR A 19 4.06 0.82 -9.74
N PRO A 20 4.82 1.81 -10.26
CA PRO A 20 4.74 3.19 -9.77
C PRO A 20 3.42 3.91 -10.06
N TYR A 21 2.54 3.32 -10.86
CA TYR A 21 1.26 3.92 -11.28
C TYR A 21 0.03 3.14 -10.84
N LEU A 22 0.21 1.85 -10.49
CA LEU A 22 -0.87 0.92 -10.18
C LEU A 22 -0.77 0.31 -8.77
N GLN A 23 0.36 0.45 -8.08
CA GLN A 23 0.53 -0.09 -6.73
C GLN A 23 0.67 1.06 -5.72
N ALA A 24 -0.31 1.17 -4.82
CA ALA A 24 -0.32 2.16 -3.73
C ALA A 24 1.00 2.19 -2.94
N GLY A 25 1.60 1.01 -2.76
CA GLY A 25 2.94 0.84 -2.19
C GLY A 25 3.99 1.74 -2.83
N ASP A 26 4.17 1.60 -4.14
CA ASP A 26 5.17 2.36 -4.91
C ASP A 26 4.73 3.80 -5.21
N ILE A 27 3.42 4.08 -5.27
CA ILE A 27 2.88 5.43 -5.50
C ILE A 27 3.23 6.39 -4.36
N GLY A 28 3.11 5.95 -3.09
CA GLY A 28 3.34 6.86 -1.97
C GLY A 28 3.72 6.20 -0.65
N ILE A 29 3.11 5.07 -0.30
CA ILE A 29 3.27 4.44 1.02
C ILE A 29 4.74 4.15 1.32
N TYR A 30 5.47 3.53 0.38
CA TYR A 30 6.85 3.15 0.62
C TYR A 30 7.79 4.32 0.75
N LYS A 31 7.52 5.46 0.09
CA LYS A 31 8.38 6.64 0.26
C LYS A 31 8.30 7.17 1.69
N SER A 32 7.07 7.43 2.16
CA SER A 32 6.81 7.95 3.51
C SER A 32 7.32 6.98 4.59
N PHE A 33 6.99 5.69 4.46
CA PHE A 33 7.46 4.65 5.37
C PHE A 33 8.99 4.55 5.41
N LYS A 34 9.68 4.56 4.25
CA LYS A 34 11.15 4.47 4.20
C LYS A 34 11.83 5.69 4.81
N ASP A 35 11.25 6.89 4.66
CA ASP A 35 11.78 8.11 5.28
C ASP A 35 11.70 8.01 6.82
N LEU A 36 10.56 7.59 7.35
CA LEU A 36 10.36 7.38 8.78
C LEU A 36 11.25 6.24 9.32
N LEU A 37 11.40 5.16 8.56
CA LEU A 37 12.29 4.06 8.91
C LEU A 37 13.76 4.52 8.96
N TYR A 38 14.17 5.36 8.02
CA TYR A 38 15.50 5.96 8.01
C TYR A 38 15.75 6.81 9.27
N ILE A 39 14.78 7.64 9.66
CA ILE A 39 14.84 8.42 10.91
C ILE A 39 14.96 7.50 12.12
N ALA A 40 14.13 6.46 12.22
CA ALA A 40 14.15 5.52 13.34
C ALA A 40 15.49 4.76 13.46
N ILE A 41 16.06 4.36 12.32
CA ILE A 41 17.38 3.72 12.26
C ILE A 41 18.48 4.68 12.70
N ASN A 42 18.47 5.93 12.26
CA ASN A 42 19.49 6.90 12.66
C ASN A 42 19.39 7.26 14.14
N ALA A 43 18.17 7.43 14.66
CA ALA A 43 17.96 7.62 16.10
C ALA A 43 18.52 6.45 16.92
N TRP A 44 18.42 5.21 16.41
CA TRP A 44 19.11 4.07 17.03
C TRP A 44 20.62 4.18 16.92
N LYS A 45 21.17 4.51 15.73
CA LYS A 45 22.62 4.64 15.52
C LYS A 45 23.27 5.71 16.41
N GLU A 46 22.55 6.77 16.71
CA GLU A 46 23.00 7.90 17.56
C GLU A 46 22.76 7.65 19.05
N SER A 47 22.06 6.57 19.41
CA SER A 47 21.80 6.20 20.80
C SER A 47 22.97 5.44 21.44
N ASP A 48 22.94 5.35 22.76
CA ASP A 48 23.83 4.52 23.59
C ASP A 48 23.56 3.01 23.46
N LYS A 49 22.52 2.62 22.70
CA LYS A 49 22.12 1.22 22.49
C LYS A 49 22.87 0.51 21.37
N VAL A 50 23.75 1.21 20.66
CA VAL A 50 24.60 0.60 19.65
C VAL A 50 25.74 -0.14 20.35
N GLU A 51 25.79 -1.46 20.16
CA GLU A 51 26.94 -2.22 20.59
C GLU A 51 28.07 -2.14 19.56
N TYR A 52 29.31 -2.17 20.03
CA TYR A 52 30.49 -2.12 19.15
C TYR A 52 31.32 -3.40 19.25
N THR A 53 31.96 -3.76 18.14
CA THR A 53 32.97 -4.81 18.12
C THR A 53 34.25 -4.33 18.81
N ARG A 54 35.17 -5.24 19.15
CA ARG A 54 36.48 -4.89 19.72
C ARG A 54 37.30 -3.91 18.88
N PHE A 55 37.00 -3.81 17.58
CA PHE A 55 37.68 -2.93 16.62
C PHE A 55 36.94 -1.60 16.39
N GLY A 56 35.89 -1.30 17.17
CA GLY A 56 35.15 -0.04 17.08
C GLY A 56 34.10 0.02 15.96
N ASN A 57 33.83 -1.08 15.25
CA ASN A 57 32.72 -1.13 14.27
C ASN A 57 31.38 -1.40 14.97
N PRO A 58 30.28 -0.72 14.59
CA PRO A 58 28.93 -1.03 15.07
C PRO A 58 28.57 -2.49 14.82
N ARG A 59 27.96 -3.13 15.81
CA ARG A 59 27.37 -4.46 15.66
C ARG A 59 26.01 -4.35 14.98
N MET A 60 25.58 -5.46 14.40
CA MET A 60 24.22 -5.56 13.87
C MET A 60 23.20 -5.35 15.01
N PRO A 61 22.11 -4.60 14.76
CA PRO A 61 21.02 -4.51 15.70
C PRO A 61 20.37 -5.88 15.93
N SER A 62 19.81 -6.10 17.12
CA SER A 62 18.97 -7.27 17.37
C SER A 62 17.69 -7.25 16.52
N ALA A 63 17.07 -8.42 16.34
CA ALA A 63 15.77 -8.52 15.67
C ALA A 63 14.74 -7.60 16.34
N ASP A 64 14.68 -7.57 17.68
CA ASP A 64 13.76 -6.71 18.43
C ASP A 64 13.97 -5.22 18.13
N THR A 65 15.22 -4.79 17.99
CA THR A 65 15.55 -3.41 17.63
C THR A 65 15.03 -3.08 16.23
N VAL A 66 15.26 -3.99 15.26
CA VAL A 66 14.77 -3.81 13.88
C VAL A 66 13.24 -3.79 13.85
N CYS A 67 12.58 -4.74 14.52
CA CYS A 67 11.13 -4.80 14.63
C CYS A 67 10.55 -3.53 15.26
N GLY A 68 11.19 -3.00 16.30
CA GLY A 68 10.79 -1.73 16.93
C GLY A 68 10.95 -0.52 16.01
N CYS A 69 11.94 -0.50 15.13
CA CYS A 69 12.09 0.55 14.11
C CYS A 69 11.01 0.45 13.03
N VAL A 70 10.77 -0.75 12.50
CA VAL A 70 9.73 -1.01 11.49
C VAL A 70 8.34 -0.68 12.05
N PHE A 71 8.03 -1.14 13.25
CA PHE A 71 6.75 -0.88 13.92
C PHE A 71 6.49 0.62 14.09
N ARG A 72 7.47 1.37 14.61
CA ARG A 72 7.33 2.83 14.80
C ARG A 72 7.17 3.54 13.46
N ALA A 73 8.00 3.22 12.47
CA ALA A 73 7.91 3.85 11.16
C ALA A 73 6.55 3.59 10.47
N TRP A 74 6.02 2.37 10.59
CA TRP A 74 4.69 2.05 10.05
C TRP A 74 3.58 2.76 10.80
N ARG A 75 3.59 2.73 12.14
CA ARG A 75 2.61 3.43 12.97
C ARG A 75 2.58 4.93 12.72
N ASP A 76 3.75 5.52 12.50
CA ASP A 76 3.89 6.96 12.29
C ASP A 76 3.67 7.34 10.81
N THR A 77 3.49 6.37 9.90
CA THR A 77 3.09 6.63 8.52
C THR A 77 1.66 7.15 8.51
N GLU A 78 1.44 8.33 7.94
CA GLU A 78 0.14 8.98 7.96
C GLU A 78 -0.93 8.15 7.24
N VAL A 79 -2.08 7.95 7.90
CA VAL A 79 -3.25 7.28 7.31
C VAL A 79 -3.68 7.96 6.01
N ALA A 80 -3.63 9.30 5.95
CA ALA A 80 -3.92 10.04 4.74
C ALA A 80 -2.99 9.68 3.57
N THR A 81 -1.69 9.45 3.83
CA THR A 81 -0.75 8.97 2.80
C THR A 81 -1.18 7.61 2.27
N VAL A 82 -1.61 6.70 3.15
CA VAL A 82 -2.10 5.38 2.74
C VAL A 82 -3.35 5.50 1.89
N MET A 83 -4.36 6.24 2.37
CA MET A 83 -5.64 6.42 1.65
C MET A 83 -5.43 7.07 0.29
N ASN A 84 -4.71 8.20 0.23
CA ASN A 84 -4.43 8.90 -1.02
C ASN A 84 -3.66 8.01 -2.01
N SER A 85 -2.76 7.15 -1.53
CA SER A 85 -2.02 6.22 -2.39
C SER A 85 -2.92 5.12 -2.94
N VAL A 86 -3.89 4.64 -2.15
CA VAL A 86 -4.88 3.65 -2.59
C VAL A 86 -5.83 4.28 -3.61
N GLU A 87 -6.37 5.46 -3.33
CA GLU A 87 -7.22 6.22 -4.26
C GLU A 87 -6.51 6.44 -5.60
N ALA A 88 -5.26 6.90 -5.57
CA ALA A 88 -4.43 7.11 -6.76
C ALA A 88 -4.11 5.81 -7.53
N ALA A 89 -4.16 4.66 -6.87
CA ALA A 89 -3.90 3.35 -7.49
C ALA A 89 -5.09 2.77 -8.27
N GLY A 90 -6.23 3.48 -8.33
CA GLY A 90 -7.41 3.02 -9.07
C GLY A 90 -8.70 2.94 -8.25
N PHE A 91 -8.73 3.54 -7.07
CA PHE A 91 -9.86 3.43 -6.14
C PHE A 91 -10.52 4.78 -5.81
N ALA A 92 -10.05 5.89 -6.40
CA ALA A 92 -10.76 7.17 -6.34
C ALA A 92 -12.03 7.12 -7.20
N ASN A 93 -13.04 7.93 -6.84
CA ASN A 93 -14.29 8.02 -7.60
C ASN A 93 -14.09 8.49 -9.04
N GLU A 94 -13.19 9.46 -9.24
CA GLU A 94 -12.90 10.02 -10.56
C GLU A 94 -11.67 9.32 -11.17
N PRO A 95 -11.80 8.62 -12.32
CA PRO A 95 -10.68 7.93 -12.96
C PRO A 95 -9.54 8.88 -13.36
N THR A 96 -9.84 10.16 -13.54
CA THR A 96 -8.83 11.20 -13.82
C THR A 96 -7.90 11.46 -12.65
N ASP A 97 -8.28 11.08 -11.42
CA ASP A 97 -7.42 11.22 -10.24
C ASP A 97 -6.38 10.11 -10.11
N TRP A 98 -6.60 8.99 -10.80
CA TRP A 98 -5.69 7.86 -10.79
C TRP A 98 -4.35 8.19 -11.45
N PHE A 99 -3.28 7.60 -10.94
CA PHE A 99 -1.92 7.93 -11.37
C PHE A 99 -1.67 7.51 -12.82
N ILE A 100 -2.20 6.36 -13.25
CA ILE A 100 -2.10 5.88 -14.63
C ILE A 100 -2.78 6.82 -15.63
N ALA A 101 -3.90 7.46 -15.25
CA ALA A 101 -4.62 8.39 -16.11
C ALA A 101 -3.81 9.67 -16.38
N LYS A 102 -2.85 10.01 -15.51
CA LYS A 102 -1.96 11.18 -15.63
C LYS A 102 -0.65 10.86 -16.35
N HIS A 103 -0.40 9.60 -16.71
CA HIS A 103 0.83 9.17 -17.37
C HIS A 103 0.95 9.80 -18.78
N ASP A 104 2.12 10.30 -19.12
CA ASP A 104 2.43 10.96 -20.40
C ASP A 104 2.24 10.05 -21.63
N ILE A 105 2.69 8.79 -21.56
CA ILE A 105 2.59 7.81 -22.64
C ILE A 105 1.23 7.09 -22.62
N TYR A 106 0.81 6.58 -21.45
CA TYR A 106 -0.35 5.68 -21.35
C TYR A 106 -1.66 6.39 -21.03
N GLY A 107 -1.61 7.57 -20.40
CA GLY A 107 -2.80 8.20 -19.81
C GLY A 107 -3.89 8.54 -20.82
N SER A 108 -3.52 9.01 -22.02
CA SER A 108 -4.52 9.32 -23.07
C SER A 108 -5.28 8.07 -23.52
N LYS A 109 -4.55 7.00 -23.84
CA LYS A 109 -5.15 5.73 -24.28
C LYS A 109 -5.94 5.06 -23.16
N PHE A 110 -5.45 5.15 -21.92
CA PHE A 110 -6.14 4.66 -20.74
C PHE A 110 -7.51 5.33 -20.61
N ARG A 111 -7.57 6.67 -20.64
CA ARG A 111 -8.83 7.42 -20.50
C ARG A 111 -9.82 7.12 -21.62
N GLU A 112 -9.35 7.01 -22.87
CA GLU A 112 -10.21 6.63 -24.00
C GLU A 112 -10.83 5.25 -23.79
N ARG A 113 -10.00 4.24 -23.47
CA ARG A 113 -10.49 2.86 -23.28
C ARG A 113 -11.43 2.74 -22.08
N TRP A 114 -11.08 3.38 -20.96
CA TRP A 114 -11.91 3.37 -19.77
C TRP A 114 -13.29 3.98 -20.03
N ALA A 115 -13.35 5.09 -20.77
CA ALA A 115 -14.61 5.75 -21.11
C ALA A 115 -15.47 4.95 -22.10
N ASP A 116 -14.86 4.10 -22.94
CA ASP A 116 -15.60 3.22 -23.86
C ASP A 116 -16.17 2.00 -23.14
N GLU A 117 -15.40 1.36 -22.27
CA GLU A 117 -15.87 0.22 -21.44
C GLU A 117 -16.96 0.66 -20.44
N SER A 118 -16.84 1.86 -19.86
CA SER A 118 -17.85 2.38 -18.93
C SER A 118 -19.21 2.67 -19.59
N LYS A 119 -19.27 2.78 -20.93
CA LYS A 119 -20.55 2.92 -21.66
C LYS A 119 -21.23 1.57 -21.90
N GLU A 120 -20.48 0.47 -21.85
CA GLU A 120 -21.00 -0.88 -22.01
C GLU A 120 -21.55 -1.43 -20.68
N ASP A 121 -21.07 -0.92 -19.54
CA ASP A 121 -21.44 -1.36 -18.18
C ASP A 121 -22.72 -0.71 -17.62
N ASP A 122 -23.27 0.33 -18.25
CA ASP A 122 -24.56 0.96 -17.83
C ASP A 122 -25.76 0.01 -18.03
N ASP A 123 -25.55 -1.15 -18.66
CA ASP A 123 -26.56 -2.20 -18.85
C ASP A 123 -26.38 -3.42 -17.91
N THR A 124 -25.30 -3.51 -17.09
CA THR A 124 -25.06 -4.71 -16.25
C THR A 124 -24.52 -4.38 -14.84
N ASP A 125 -25.33 -4.72 -13.84
CA ASP A 125 -24.99 -5.00 -12.44
C ASP A 125 -24.67 -3.83 -11.49
N MET A 126 -25.73 -3.34 -10.82
CA MET A 126 -25.62 -2.80 -9.47
C MET A 126 -24.90 -3.82 -8.57
N LEU A 127 -23.61 -3.60 -8.31
CA LEU A 127 -22.88 -4.28 -7.25
C LEU A 127 -23.60 -4.03 -5.93
N ASN A 128 -24.28 -5.07 -5.43
CA ASN A 128 -25.09 -5.00 -4.22
C ASN A 128 -24.18 -4.78 -3.00
N LEU A 129 -24.01 -3.51 -2.63
CA LEU A 129 -23.19 -3.05 -1.50
C LEU A 129 -23.62 -3.66 -0.15
N SER A 130 -24.82 -4.26 -0.07
CA SER A 130 -25.30 -4.96 1.13
C SER A 130 -24.56 -6.27 1.42
N VAL A 131 -23.89 -6.87 0.43
CA VAL A 131 -23.20 -8.17 0.61
C VAL A 131 -21.80 -8.00 1.23
N LEU A 132 -21.25 -6.78 1.19
CA LEU A 132 -19.92 -6.50 1.74
C LEU A 132 -19.94 -6.22 3.25
N ASP A 133 -21.08 -5.76 3.79
CA ASP A 133 -21.26 -5.46 5.22
C ASP A 133 -21.23 -6.75 6.06
N ASP A 134 -21.84 -7.83 5.55
CA ASP A 134 -21.88 -9.15 6.19
C ASP A 134 -20.48 -9.79 6.36
N ALA A 135 -19.46 -9.34 5.64
CA ALA A 135 -18.10 -9.91 5.69
C ALA A 135 -17.18 -9.24 6.72
N LEU A 136 -17.58 -8.10 7.30
CA LEU A 136 -16.78 -7.35 8.28
C LEU A 136 -17.21 -7.59 9.74
N ASP A 137 -18.41 -8.12 9.98
CA ASP A 137 -18.89 -8.47 11.32
C ASP A 137 -18.12 -9.66 11.95
N ASP A 138 -17.46 -10.48 11.15
CA ASP A 138 -16.67 -11.65 11.60
C ASP A 138 -15.27 -11.31 12.16
N ILE A 139 -14.87 -10.02 12.22
CA ILE A 139 -13.57 -9.59 12.76
C ILE A 139 -13.66 -9.05 14.20
N ASN A 140 -14.83 -9.13 14.85
CA ASN A 140 -14.93 -8.91 16.29
C ASN A 140 -15.04 -10.25 17.04
N LEU A 141 -13.92 -10.73 17.59
CA LEU A 141 -13.78 -11.30 18.94
C LEU A 141 -12.45 -12.05 19.08
N VAL A 142 -11.42 -11.40 19.62
CA VAL A 142 -10.68 -11.98 20.76
C VAL A 142 -10.22 -10.83 21.66
N HIS A 143 -11.04 -10.56 22.68
CA HIS A 143 -10.65 -9.81 23.87
C HIS A 143 -10.40 -10.86 24.96
N GLU A 144 -9.13 -11.15 25.24
CA GLU A 144 -8.48 -11.36 26.55
C GLU A 144 -7.05 -11.86 26.37
#